data_AF-A0A0J8WN99-F1
#
_entry.id   AF-A0A0J8WN99-F1
#
_cell.length_a   1.000
_cell.length_b   1.000
_cell.length_c   1.000
_cell.angle_alpha   90.00
_cell.angle_beta   90.00
_cell.angle_gamma   90.00
#
_symmetry.space_group_name_H-M   'P 1'
#
loop_
_entity.id
_entity.type
_entity.pdbx_description
1 polymer ?
#
loop_
_entity_poly.entity_id
_entity_poly.type
_entity_poly.pdbx_seq_one_letter_code
_entity_poly.pdbx_strand_id
1 'polypeptide(L)'
;MDDEHEDVERVRDWIERLETYSAALEDVEDDNATDFANNALEALNDAVLPHLVPAKSPSMLLALEAVVAVTQAATKVIIDWADTPDVRDRYTRQTAGRLFETALDDVLSRGKSWLSEGLPPIDEVEQRIAAGAKDMQEAQETLGRRNAELEAQDAEAEADPYGAILVHLDPSRSDAPIFEKVCSLTEEEDKRYRDAYERLRKMLDSELVVHISDESDRFLDQLVSILEDLRDNKIGIFDADAWDERRRKVRSALISFTSALQSHEDQTVRAVRDTFARKTPQEQAVLTLFNDFKADSFEYRWLLKMRDALLHGDINAFKYDFTASLDGENAVNVYMDRKYMLDFTREERGKPWLKRNELEAMTSDPSVLDMIKAVQPQMGRLQEKLDRILYPDAGADAATVREFLARYPDGVQGQRALQSGPGFTRRNMCPKLSPLAPRVLAFADSFQGWED
;
A
#
# COMPACT_ATOMS: atom_id res chain seq x y z
N MET A 1 -0.39 -10.30 -74.91
CA MET A 1 0.13 -8.92 -74.92
C MET A 1 -0.78 -8.00 -74.12
N ASP A 2 -2.11 -8.05 -74.25
CA ASP A 2 -3.03 -7.30 -73.37
C ASP A 2 -2.99 -7.78 -71.90
N ASP A 3 -3.06 -9.10 -71.65
CA ASP A 3 -3.09 -9.64 -70.27
C ASP A 3 -1.83 -9.34 -69.44
N GLU A 4 -0.66 -9.31 -70.10
CA GLU A 4 0.63 -9.05 -69.44
C GLU A 4 0.81 -7.56 -69.11
N HIS A 5 0.26 -6.67 -69.94
CA HIS A 5 0.21 -5.23 -69.64
C HIS A 5 -0.78 -4.92 -68.51
N GLU A 6 -1.94 -5.58 -68.47
CA GLU A 6 -2.89 -5.45 -67.36
C GLU A 6 -2.28 -5.93 -66.02
N ASP A 7 -1.53 -7.03 -66.02
CA ASP A 7 -0.91 -7.53 -64.79
C ASP A 7 0.25 -6.65 -64.30
N VAL A 8 1.01 -6.02 -65.20
CA VAL A 8 2.03 -5.02 -64.85
C VAL A 8 1.39 -3.79 -64.19
N GLU A 9 0.28 -3.27 -64.71
CA GLU A 9 -0.43 -2.15 -64.09
C GLU A 9 -1.03 -2.54 -62.73
N ARG A 10 -1.59 -3.75 -62.59
CA ARG A 10 -2.08 -4.25 -61.28
C ARG A 10 -0.96 -4.39 -60.25
N VAL A 11 0.24 -4.81 -60.66
CA VAL A 11 1.41 -4.87 -59.77
C VAL A 11 1.82 -3.46 -59.33
N ARG A 12 1.79 -2.47 -60.24
CA ARG A 12 2.08 -1.06 -59.91
C ARG A 12 1.06 -0.50 -58.91
N ASP A 13 -0.23 -0.74 -59.11
CA ASP A 13 -1.29 -0.32 -58.18
C ASP A 13 -1.10 -0.92 -56.78
N TRP A 14 -0.68 -2.19 -56.69
CA TRP A 14 -0.40 -2.82 -55.40
C TRP A 14 0.83 -2.24 -54.71
N ILE A 15 1.88 -1.91 -55.46
CA ILE A 15 3.06 -1.23 -54.90
C ILE A 15 2.64 0.10 -54.28
N GLU A 16 1.86 0.93 -54.99
CA GLU A 16 1.39 2.23 -54.48
C GLU A 16 0.52 2.09 -53.21
N ARG A 17 -0.36 1.08 -53.18
CA ARG A 17 -1.19 0.77 -52.00
C ARG A 17 -0.35 0.37 -50.80
N LEU A 18 0.63 -0.51 -51.00
CA LEU A 18 1.51 -0.98 -49.93
C LEU A 18 2.46 0.14 -49.44
N GLU A 19 2.93 1.02 -50.33
CA GLU A 19 3.66 2.23 -49.94
C GLU A 19 2.80 3.17 -49.10
N THR A 20 1.54 3.36 -49.48
CA THR A 20 0.58 4.18 -48.71
C THR A 20 0.32 3.57 -47.34
N TYR A 21 0.12 2.26 -47.27
CA TYR A 21 -0.03 1.54 -46.00
C TYR A 21 1.22 1.67 -45.13
N SER A 22 2.41 1.46 -45.70
CA SER A 22 3.67 1.58 -44.97
C SER A 22 3.89 2.99 -44.41
N ALA A 23 3.52 4.03 -45.16
CA ALA A 23 3.59 5.41 -44.68
C ALA A 23 2.59 5.66 -43.53
N ALA A 24 1.38 5.09 -43.61
CA ALA A 24 0.35 5.23 -42.59
C ALA A 24 0.71 4.53 -41.26
N LEU A 25 1.64 3.57 -41.26
CA LEU A 25 2.10 2.91 -40.03
C LEU A 25 2.79 3.86 -39.05
N GLU A 26 3.32 5.00 -39.50
CA GLU A 26 3.89 6.01 -38.62
C GLU A 26 2.82 6.70 -37.76
N ASP A 27 1.62 6.87 -38.32
CA ASP A 27 0.50 7.61 -37.72
C ASP A 27 -0.47 6.73 -36.91
N VAL A 28 -0.18 5.43 -36.76
CA VAL A 28 -1.00 4.53 -35.92
C VAL A 28 -0.86 4.95 -34.46
N GLU A 29 -1.97 5.37 -33.83
CA GLU A 29 -2.02 5.61 -32.39
C GLU A 29 -2.00 4.28 -31.64
N ASP A 30 -0.98 4.09 -30.80
CA ASP A 30 -0.78 2.88 -30.01
C ASP A 30 -0.09 3.18 -28.66
N ASP A 31 -0.49 2.44 -27.62
CA ASP A 31 0.07 2.61 -26.28
C ASP A 31 1.36 1.78 -26.08
N ASN A 32 1.54 0.71 -26.86
CA ASN A 32 2.69 -0.19 -26.81
C ASN A 32 2.89 -0.99 -28.11
N ALA A 33 3.99 -1.75 -28.18
CA ALA A 33 4.36 -2.53 -29.37
C ALA A 33 3.34 -3.61 -29.77
N THR A 34 2.65 -4.24 -28.81
CA THR A 34 1.62 -5.24 -29.09
C THR A 34 0.35 -4.61 -29.64
N ASP A 35 -0.04 -3.45 -29.12
CA ASP A 35 -1.18 -2.69 -29.65
C ASP A 35 -0.90 -2.20 -31.08
N PHE A 36 0.31 -1.68 -31.32
CA PHE A 36 0.77 -1.37 -32.67
C PHE A 36 0.70 -2.57 -33.61
N ALA A 37 1.20 -3.74 -33.18
CA ALA A 37 1.20 -4.94 -34.02
C ALA A 37 -0.23 -5.40 -34.38
N ASN A 38 -1.17 -5.31 -33.43
CA ASN A 38 -2.58 -5.63 -33.67
C ASN A 38 -3.24 -4.61 -34.61
N ASN A 39 -3.04 -3.31 -34.37
CA ASN A 39 -3.60 -2.24 -35.18
C ASN A 39 -3.03 -2.25 -36.60
N ALA A 40 -1.74 -2.54 -36.76
CA ALA A 40 -1.08 -2.68 -38.06
C ALA A 40 -1.65 -3.87 -38.85
N LEU A 41 -1.93 -5.00 -38.19
CA LEU A 41 -2.60 -6.15 -38.83
C LEU A 41 -4.03 -5.81 -39.26
N GLU A 42 -4.79 -5.12 -38.41
CA GLU A 42 -6.16 -4.69 -38.72
C GLU A 42 -6.17 -3.73 -39.92
N ALA A 43 -5.31 -2.71 -39.90
CA ALA A 43 -5.16 -1.76 -41.00
C ALA A 43 -4.73 -2.44 -42.32
N LEU A 44 -3.86 -3.45 -42.25
CA LEU A 44 -3.48 -4.21 -43.45
C LEU A 44 -4.65 -5.02 -43.99
N ASN A 45 -5.39 -5.68 -43.10
CA ASN A 45 -6.56 -6.44 -43.50
C ASN A 45 -7.56 -5.53 -44.22
N ASP A 46 -7.83 -4.34 -43.69
CA ASP A 46 -8.69 -3.35 -44.35
C ASP A 46 -8.14 -2.86 -45.69
N ALA A 47 -6.83 -2.68 -45.80
CA ALA A 47 -6.18 -2.26 -47.05
C ALA A 47 -6.13 -3.36 -48.12
N VAL A 48 -6.09 -4.64 -47.71
CA VAL A 48 -5.82 -5.78 -48.61
C VAL A 48 -7.07 -6.62 -48.89
N LEU A 49 -7.83 -7.06 -47.89
CA LEU A 49 -8.95 -8.00 -48.04
C LEU A 49 -9.99 -7.56 -49.09
N PRO A 50 -10.43 -6.28 -49.15
CA PRO A 50 -11.42 -5.84 -50.13
C PRO A 50 -10.98 -6.00 -51.59
N HIS A 51 -9.68 -6.19 -51.82
CA HIS A 51 -9.06 -6.24 -53.15
C HIS A 51 -8.49 -7.62 -53.49
N LEU A 52 -8.59 -8.61 -52.58
CA LEU A 52 -8.16 -9.97 -52.86
C LEU A 52 -9.12 -10.64 -53.85
N VAL A 53 -8.58 -11.14 -54.96
CA VAL A 53 -9.30 -11.97 -55.94
C VAL A 53 -8.70 -13.38 -55.99
N PRO A 54 -9.48 -14.44 -56.27
CA PRO A 54 -8.97 -15.83 -56.33
C PRO A 54 -7.99 -16.14 -57.49
N ALA A 55 -7.43 -15.12 -58.14
CA ALA A 55 -6.54 -15.28 -59.29
C ALA A 55 -5.11 -15.60 -58.83
N LYS A 56 -4.44 -16.53 -59.51
CA LYS A 56 -3.01 -16.83 -59.30
C LYS A 56 -2.17 -15.92 -60.20
N SER A 57 -2.16 -14.62 -59.90
CA SER A 57 -1.42 -13.60 -60.65
C SER A 57 -0.25 -13.04 -59.82
N PRO A 58 0.75 -12.42 -60.48
CA PRO A 58 1.84 -11.73 -59.78
C PRO A 58 1.37 -10.64 -58.81
N SER A 59 0.29 -9.92 -59.14
CA SER A 59 -0.33 -8.92 -58.27
C SER A 59 -0.91 -9.53 -56.98
N MET A 60 -1.56 -10.70 -57.09
CA MET A 60 -2.08 -11.43 -55.93
C MET A 60 -0.98 -12.05 -55.08
N LEU A 61 0.12 -12.48 -55.69
CA LEU A 61 1.31 -12.89 -54.96
C LEU A 61 1.89 -11.74 -54.13
N LEU A 62 2.00 -10.54 -54.71
CA LEU A 62 2.52 -9.37 -54.00
C LEU A 62 1.66 -9.01 -52.78
N ALA A 63 0.34 -9.00 -52.93
CA ALA A 63 -0.59 -8.73 -51.84
C ALA A 63 -0.47 -9.80 -50.72
N LEU A 64 -0.40 -11.08 -51.09
CA LEU A 64 -0.26 -12.17 -50.12
C LEU A 64 1.09 -12.10 -49.40
N GLU A 65 2.19 -11.83 -50.10
CA GLU A 65 3.51 -11.70 -49.48
C GLU A 65 3.57 -10.54 -48.49
N ALA A 66 2.87 -9.43 -48.77
CA ALA A 66 2.74 -8.33 -47.80
C ALA A 66 1.97 -8.78 -46.55
N VAL A 67 0.83 -9.49 -46.73
CA VAL A 67 0.07 -10.06 -45.60
C VAL A 67 0.91 -11.01 -44.77
N VAL A 68 1.65 -11.91 -45.41
CA VAL A 68 2.54 -12.86 -44.73
C VAL A 68 3.65 -12.12 -43.98
N ALA A 69 4.30 -11.14 -44.60
CA ALA A 69 5.41 -10.39 -44.01
C ALA A 69 4.97 -9.62 -42.76
N VAL A 70 3.85 -8.91 -42.82
CA VAL A 70 3.28 -8.17 -41.69
C VAL A 70 2.78 -9.14 -40.61
N THR A 71 2.13 -10.25 -40.99
CA THR A 71 1.71 -11.30 -40.03
C THR A 71 2.90 -11.85 -39.26
N GLN A 72 4.00 -12.19 -39.94
CA GLN A 72 5.22 -12.69 -39.29
C GLN A 72 5.86 -11.64 -38.37
N ALA A 73 5.91 -10.37 -38.79
CA ALA A 73 6.40 -9.28 -37.96
C ALA A 73 5.56 -9.09 -36.70
N ALA A 74 4.24 -9.08 -36.83
CA ALA A 74 3.30 -8.99 -35.71
C ALA A 74 3.43 -10.19 -34.76
N THR A 75 3.46 -11.41 -35.29
CA THR A 75 3.67 -12.63 -34.51
C THR A 75 4.96 -12.55 -33.71
N LYS A 76 6.05 -12.04 -34.29
CA LYS A 76 7.32 -11.87 -33.58
C LYS A 76 7.21 -10.91 -32.40
N VAL A 77 6.52 -9.79 -32.56
CA VAL A 77 6.30 -8.79 -31.48
C VAL A 77 5.43 -9.37 -30.37
N ILE A 78 4.33 -10.06 -30.72
CA ILE A 78 3.40 -10.65 -29.75
C ILE A 78 4.08 -11.78 -28.96
N ILE A 79 4.85 -12.65 -29.65
CA ILE A 79 5.60 -13.73 -29.00
C ILE A 79 6.68 -13.16 -28.08
N ASP A 80 7.42 -12.13 -28.51
CA ASP A 80 8.40 -11.47 -27.65
C ASP A 80 7.75 -10.88 -26.39
N TRP A 81 6.59 -10.24 -26.51
CA TRP A 81 5.84 -9.79 -25.34
C TRP A 81 5.45 -10.96 -24.42
N ALA A 82 5.13 -12.13 -24.95
CA ALA A 82 4.79 -13.30 -24.14
C ALA A 82 6.02 -13.93 -23.46
N ASP A 83 7.13 -14.06 -24.20
CA ASP A 83 8.27 -14.89 -23.81
C ASP A 83 9.40 -14.12 -23.11
N THR A 84 9.54 -12.81 -23.34
CA THR A 84 10.67 -12.01 -22.80
C THR A 84 10.34 -11.44 -21.42
N PRO A 85 10.87 -11.99 -20.30
CA PRO A 85 10.37 -11.67 -18.97
C PRO A 85 10.52 -10.20 -18.61
N ASP A 86 11.72 -9.63 -18.85
CA ASP A 86 12.05 -8.24 -18.58
C ASP A 86 11.39 -7.32 -19.63
N VAL A 87 10.63 -6.33 -19.17
CA VAL A 87 9.97 -5.35 -20.05
C VAL A 87 10.99 -4.53 -20.85
N ARG A 88 12.21 -4.34 -20.33
CA ARG A 88 13.26 -3.55 -20.96
C ARG A 88 13.87 -4.23 -22.19
N ASP A 89 13.78 -5.55 -22.25
CA ASP A 89 14.33 -6.36 -23.34
C ASP A 89 13.32 -6.59 -24.47
N ARG A 90 12.05 -6.21 -24.25
CA ARG A 90 10.97 -6.39 -25.23
C ARG A 90 11.07 -5.40 -26.39
N TYR A 91 10.39 -5.72 -27.49
CA TYR A 91 10.12 -4.77 -28.55
C TYR A 91 9.41 -3.53 -27.97
N THR A 92 10.02 -2.37 -28.20
CA THR A 92 9.37 -1.07 -28.10
C THR A 92 8.55 -0.80 -29.36
N ARG A 93 7.61 0.14 -29.30
CA ARG A 93 6.90 0.63 -30.49
C ARG A 93 7.86 1.00 -31.63
N GLN A 94 8.91 1.75 -31.33
CA GLN A 94 9.86 2.17 -32.35
C GLN A 94 10.55 0.97 -33.03
N THR A 95 10.97 -0.02 -32.25
CA THR A 95 11.63 -1.23 -32.79
C THR A 95 10.65 -2.15 -33.51
N ALA A 96 9.38 -2.18 -33.09
CA ALA A 96 8.32 -2.90 -33.81
C ALA A 96 8.01 -2.21 -35.15
N GLY A 97 7.88 -0.88 -35.19
CA GLY A 97 7.69 -0.12 -36.42
C GLY A 97 8.78 -0.40 -37.45
N ARG A 98 10.05 -0.32 -37.06
CA ARG A 98 11.18 -0.67 -37.93
C ARG A 98 11.13 -2.12 -38.43
N LEU A 99 10.66 -3.06 -37.60
CA LEU A 99 10.51 -4.46 -38.00
C LEU A 99 9.47 -4.60 -39.12
N PHE A 100 8.35 -3.89 -39.02
CA PHE A 100 7.28 -3.88 -40.03
C PHE A 100 7.73 -3.18 -41.32
N GLU A 101 8.37 -2.00 -41.20
CA GLU A 101 8.96 -1.27 -42.33
C GLU A 101 9.94 -2.16 -43.10
N THR A 102 10.89 -2.78 -42.40
CA THR A 102 11.88 -3.68 -43.02
C THR A 102 11.19 -4.85 -43.75
N ALA A 103 10.17 -5.45 -43.13
CA ALA A 103 9.45 -6.57 -43.72
C ALA A 103 8.67 -6.17 -44.99
N LEU A 104 8.09 -4.98 -45.02
CA LEU A 104 7.38 -4.43 -46.18
C LEU A 104 8.33 -3.94 -47.28
N ASP A 105 9.44 -3.29 -46.91
CA ASP A 105 10.45 -2.81 -47.86
C ASP A 105 11.04 -3.97 -48.67
N ASP A 106 11.24 -5.13 -48.05
CA ASP A 106 11.67 -6.35 -48.72
C ASP A 106 10.66 -6.82 -49.78
N VAL A 107 9.36 -6.74 -49.48
CA VAL A 107 8.27 -7.10 -50.41
C VAL A 107 8.17 -6.07 -51.54
N LEU A 108 8.17 -4.78 -51.21
CA LEU A 108 8.10 -3.66 -52.16
C LEU A 108 9.30 -3.65 -53.11
N SER A 109 10.50 -3.91 -52.62
CA SER A 109 11.72 -3.97 -53.43
C SER A 109 11.66 -5.09 -54.45
N ARG A 110 11.11 -6.27 -54.08
CA ARG A 110 10.85 -7.37 -55.02
C ARG A 110 9.79 -7.03 -56.05
N GLY A 111 8.67 -6.41 -55.63
CA GLY A 111 7.63 -5.96 -56.56
C GLY A 111 8.16 -4.96 -57.59
N LYS A 112 8.99 -4.00 -57.16
CA LYS A 112 9.65 -3.03 -58.03
C LYS A 112 10.64 -3.68 -59.00
N SER A 113 11.40 -4.70 -58.56
CA SER A 113 12.32 -5.41 -59.46
C SER A 113 11.58 -6.15 -60.57
N TRP A 114 10.38 -6.70 -60.30
CA TRP A 114 9.54 -7.32 -61.34
C TRP A 114 9.14 -6.34 -62.45
N LEU A 115 8.96 -5.06 -62.14
CA LEU A 115 8.65 -4.03 -63.14
C LEU A 115 9.84 -3.73 -64.07
N SER A 116 11.07 -3.95 -63.62
CA SER A 116 12.29 -3.72 -64.40
C SER A 116 12.87 -4.99 -65.05
N GLU A 117 12.71 -6.14 -64.41
CA GLU A 117 13.34 -7.41 -64.78
C GLU A 117 12.37 -8.39 -65.46
N GLY A 118 11.06 -8.14 -65.33
CA GLY A 118 10.00 -9.00 -65.84
C GLY A 118 9.19 -9.66 -64.72
N LEU A 119 7.91 -9.95 -64.99
CA LEU A 119 7.02 -10.60 -64.04
C LEU A 119 7.47 -12.06 -63.78
N PRO A 120 7.27 -12.57 -62.55
CA PRO A 120 7.59 -13.96 -62.24
C PRO A 120 6.72 -14.92 -63.05
N PRO A 121 7.27 -16.08 -63.48
CA PRO A 121 6.50 -17.08 -64.20
C PRO A 121 5.39 -17.68 -63.33
N ILE A 122 4.29 -18.10 -63.96
CA ILE A 122 3.09 -18.60 -63.25
C ILE A 122 3.43 -19.75 -62.29
N ASP A 123 4.28 -20.69 -62.68
CA ASP A 123 4.68 -21.81 -61.81
C ASP A 123 5.36 -21.34 -60.51
N GLU A 124 6.18 -20.28 -60.59
CA GLU A 124 6.80 -19.65 -59.41
C GLU A 124 5.74 -18.93 -58.56
N VAL A 125 4.79 -18.25 -59.20
CA VAL A 125 3.66 -17.59 -58.53
C VAL A 125 2.83 -18.61 -57.74
N GLU A 126 2.47 -19.74 -58.35
CA GLU A 126 1.70 -20.78 -57.66
C GLU A 126 2.48 -21.36 -56.46
N GLN A 127 3.77 -21.64 -56.64
CA GLN A 127 4.62 -22.20 -55.59
C GLN A 127 4.77 -21.23 -54.41
N ARG A 128 5.01 -19.94 -54.66
CA ARG A 128 5.18 -18.93 -53.62
C ARG A 128 3.87 -18.61 -52.91
N ILE A 129 2.74 -18.60 -53.62
CA ILE A 129 1.41 -18.49 -52.99
C ILE A 129 1.17 -19.65 -52.03
N ALA A 130 1.49 -20.89 -52.44
CA ALA A 130 1.33 -22.06 -51.58
C ALA A 130 2.25 -22.01 -50.35
N ALA A 131 3.50 -21.54 -50.51
CA ALA A 131 4.43 -21.33 -49.40
C ALA A 131 3.93 -20.24 -48.43
N GLY A 132 3.51 -19.09 -48.95
CA GLY A 132 2.98 -18.00 -48.13
C GLY A 132 1.70 -18.39 -47.36
N ALA A 133 0.80 -19.16 -47.98
CA ALA A 133 -0.37 -19.69 -47.29
C ALA A 133 0.02 -20.62 -46.13
N LYS A 134 1.05 -21.45 -46.32
CA LYS A 134 1.57 -22.31 -45.26
C LYS A 134 2.20 -21.49 -44.12
N ASP A 135 3.02 -20.50 -44.45
CA ASP A 135 3.65 -19.61 -43.45
C ASP A 135 2.59 -18.84 -42.64
N MET A 136 1.52 -18.36 -43.29
CA MET A 136 0.40 -17.70 -42.61
C MET A 136 -0.33 -18.66 -41.66
N GLN A 137 -0.57 -19.89 -42.10
CA GLN A 137 -1.18 -20.92 -41.26
C GLN A 137 -0.30 -21.23 -40.02
N GLU A 138 1.01 -21.39 -40.20
CA GLU A 138 1.96 -21.63 -39.09
C GLU A 138 1.98 -20.46 -38.10
N ALA A 139 1.92 -19.21 -38.58
CA ALA A 139 1.85 -18.02 -37.74
C ALA A 139 0.53 -17.95 -36.94
N GLN A 140 -0.61 -18.24 -37.59
CA GLN A 140 -1.92 -18.30 -36.93
C GLN A 140 -1.99 -19.41 -35.88
N GLU A 141 -1.48 -20.60 -36.18
CA GLU A 141 -1.41 -21.72 -35.23
C GLU A 141 -0.54 -21.37 -34.02
N THR A 142 0.59 -20.68 -34.24
CA THR A 142 1.48 -20.23 -33.16
C THR A 142 0.81 -19.21 -32.25
N LEU A 143 0.14 -18.20 -32.82
CA LEU A 143 -0.61 -17.20 -32.06
C LEU A 143 -1.78 -17.83 -31.30
N GLY A 144 -2.54 -18.72 -31.93
CA GLY A 144 -3.65 -19.43 -31.31
C GLY A 144 -3.21 -20.28 -30.12
N ARG A 145 -2.10 -21.02 -30.27
CA ARG A 145 -1.50 -21.79 -29.16
C ARG A 145 -1.08 -20.88 -28.00
N ARG A 146 -0.40 -19.77 -28.27
CA ARG A 146 0.03 -18.83 -27.21
C ARG A 146 -1.14 -18.18 -26.49
N ASN A 147 -2.18 -17.78 -27.22
CA ASN A 147 -3.39 -17.24 -26.60
C ASN A 147 -4.07 -18.28 -25.71
N ALA A 148 -4.19 -19.54 -26.15
CA ALA A 148 -4.72 -20.61 -25.34
C ALA A 148 -3.89 -20.89 -24.08
N GLU A 149 -2.56 -20.80 -24.16
CA GLU A 149 -1.67 -20.92 -23.00
C GLU A 149 -1.89 -19.77 -21.99
N LEU A 150 -2.04 -18.54 -22.46
CA LEU A 150 -2.33 -17.38 -21.60
C LEU A 150 -3.72 -17.47 -20.96
N GLU A 151 -4.74 -17.87 -21.73
CA GLU A 151 -6.09 -18.11 -21.20
C GLU A 151 -6.12 -19.23 -20.17
N ALA A 152 -5.34 -20.30 -20.36
CA ALA A 152 -5.22 -21.37 -19.39
C ALA A 152 -4.55 -20.89 -18.09
N GLN A 153 -3.51 -20.05 -18.18
CA GLN A 153 -2.89 -19.43 -16.99
C GLN A 153 -3.87 -18.53 -16.24
N ASP A 154 -4.63 -17.70 -16.96
CA ASP A 154 -5.65 -16.82 -16.37
C ASP A 154 -6.76 -17.65 -15.69
N ALA A 155 -7.23 -18.72 -16.33
CA ALA A 155 -8.23 -19.63 -15.76
C ALA A 155 -7.72 -20.39 -14.52
N GLU A 156 -6.45 -20.81 -14.51
CA GLU A 156 -5.82 -21.43 -13.33
C GLU A 156 -5.72 -20.45 -12.16
N ALA A 157 -5.32 -19.20 -12.44
CA ALA A 157 -5.25 -18.15 -11.43
C ALA A 157 -6.65 -17.74 -10.91
N GLU A 158 -7.68 -17.76 -11.75
CA GLU A 158 -9.07 -17.54 -11.35
C GLU A 158 -9.62 -18.67 -10.48
N ALA A 159 -9.17 -19.90 -10.69
CA ALA A 159 -9.54 -21.05 -9.87
C ALA A 159 -8.84 -21.06 -8.50
N ASP A 160 -7.71 -20.35 -8.36
CA ASP A 160 -6.94 -20.25 -7.11
C ASP A 160 -6.61 -18.78 -6.71
N PRO A 161 -7.64 -17.96 -6.40
CA PRO A 161 -7.46 -16.53 -6.15
C PRO A 161 -7.02 -16.18 -4.73
N TYR A 162 -7.02 -17.14 -3.80
CA TYR A 162 -6.70 -16.91 -2.39
C TYR A 162 -5.43 -17.66 -1.98
N GLY A 163 -4.63 -17.05 -1.11
CA GLY A 163 -3.33 -17.62 -0.77
C GLY A 163 -2.53 -16.84 0.26
N ALA A 164 -1.62 -17.56 0.91
CA ALA A 164 -0.57 -16.98 1.73
C ALA A 164 0.63 -16.61 0.83
N ILE A 165 1.01 -15.33 0.82
CA ILE A 165 2.11 -14.82 0.01
C ILE A 165 3.27 -14.41 0.91
N LEU A 166 4.48 -14.78 0.50
CA LEU A 166 5.73 -14.27 1.03
C LEU A 166 6.36 -13.36 -0.02
N VAL A 167 6.64 -12.13 0.35
CA VAL A 167 7.39 -11.17 -0.47
C VAL A 167 8.77 -11.02 0.14
N HIS A 168 9.80 -11.45 -0.58
CA HIS A 168 11.19 -11.43 -0.11
C HIS A 168 12.15 -10.95 -1.19
N LEU A 169 13.37 -10.63 -0.78
CA LEU A 169 14.46 -10.23 -1.67
C LEU A 169 15.49 -11.36 -1.69
N ASP A 170 15.81 -11.81 -2.90
CA ASP A 170 16.91 -12.74 -3.13
C ASP A 170 17.85 -12.17 -4.20
N PRO A 171 18.89 -11.42 -3.80
CA PRO A 171 19.84 -10.81 -4.73
C PRO A 171 20.59 -11.82 -5.62
N SER A 172 20.58 -13.11 -5.27
CA SER A 172 21.19 -14.15 -6.12
C SER A 172 20.32 -14.51 -7.33
N ARG A 173 19.01 -14.21 -7.26
CA ARG A 173 18.03 -14.49 -8.31
C ARG A 173 17.58 -13.23 -9.04
N SER A 174 17.36 -12.14 -8.31
CA SER A 174 16.83 -10.89 -8.87
C SER A 174 17.04 -9.71 -7.92
N ASP A 175 17.27 -8.53 -8.49
CA ASP A 175 17.22 -7.26 -7.74
C ASP A 175 15.78 -6.82 -7.42
N ALA A 176 14.77 -7.48 -8.00
CA ALA A 176 13.36 -7.22 -7.77
C ALA A 176 12.77 -8.10 -6.64
N PRO A 177 11.73 -7.62 -5.92
CA PRO A 177 11.00 -8.44 -4.96
C PRO A 177 10.44 -9.71 -5.59
N ILE A 178 10.68 -10.84 -4.94
CA ILE A 178 10.12 -12.14 -5.31
C ILE A 178 8.82 -12.32 -4.53
N PHE A 179 7.75 -12.59 -5.27
CA PHE A 179 6.45 -12.97 -4.72
C PHE A 179 6.31 -14.48 -4.81
N GLU A 180 6.15 -15.12 -3.66
CA GLU A 180 6.03 -16.57 -3.55
C GLU A 180 4.71 -16.92 -2.92
N LYS A 181 3.88 -17.67 -3.65
CA LYS A 181 2.65 -18.25 -3.10
C LYS A 181 3.03 -19.49 -2.28
N VAL A 182 3.02 -19.32 -0.97
CA VAL A 182 3.41 -20.34 0.01
C VAL A 182 2.36 -21.45 0.07
N CYS A 183 1.09 -21.08 0.10
CA CYS A 183 -0.01 -22.03 -0.02
C CYS A 183 -1.26 -21.37 -0.60
N SER A 184 -2.10 -22.18 -1.24
CA SER A 184 -3.45 -21.83 -1.65
C SER A 184 -4.40 -21.88 -0.46
N LEU A 185 -5.37 -20.99 -0.44
CA LEU A 185 -6.40 -20.93 0.59
C LEU A 185 -7.78 -21.08 -0.04
N THR A 186 -8.73 -21.61 0.72
CA THR A 186 -10.14 -21.46 0.40
C THR A 186 -10.62 -20.03 0.72
N GLU A 187 -11.73 -19.60 0.13
CA GLU A 187 -12.36 -18.31 0.46
C GLU A 187 -12.71 -18.22 1.95
N GLU A 188 -13.19 -19.31 2.53
CA GLU A 188 -13.53 -19.39 3.96
C GLU A 188 -12.28 -19.24 4.86
N GLU A 189 -11.16 -19.88 4.50
CA GLU A 189 -9.89 -19.73 5.21
C GLU A 189 -9.34 -18.31 5.10
N ASP A 190 -9.29 -17.71 3.89
CA ASP A 190 -8.83 -16.33 3.71
C ASP A 190 -9.64 -15.37 4.57
N LYS A 191 -10.98 -15.49 4.51
CA LYS A 191 -11.87 -14.67 5.32
C LYS A 191 -11.61 -14.86 6.81
N ARG A 192 -11.45 -16.10 7.28
CA ARG A 192 -11.18 -16.40 8.69
C ARG A 192 -9.88 -15.75 9.17
N TYR A 193 -8.79 -15.88 8.40
CA TYR A 193 -7.51 -15.29 8.75
C TYR A 193 -7.53 -13.77 8.67
N ARG A 194 -8.14 -13.22 7.62
CA ARG A 194 -8.28 -11.78 7.41
C ARG A 194 -9.09 -11.12 8.52
N ASP A 195 -10.23 -11.70 8.88
CA ASP A 195 -11.09 -11.16 9.93
C ASP A 195 -10.42 -11.21 11.31
N ALA A 196 -9.72 -12.31 11.64
CA ALA A 196 -8.96 -12.43 12.88
C ALA A 196 -7.81 -11.41 12.93
N TYR A 197 -7.03 -11.30 11.85
CA TYR A 197 -5.96 -10.30 11.74
C TYR A 197 -6.50 -8.87 11.86
N GLU A 198 -7.61 -8.53 11.20
CA GLU A 198 -8.19 -7.19 11.26
C GLU A 198 -8.73 -6.84 12.66
N ARG A 199 -9.27 -7.81 13.40
CA ARG A 199 -9.67 -7.60 14.81
C ARG A 199 -8.47 -7.31 15.70
N LEU A 200 -7.38 -8.09 15.59
CA LEU A 200 -6.14 -7.83 16.33
C LEU A 200 -5.50 -6.51 15.94
N ARG A 201 -5.47 -6.19 14.64
CA ARG A 201 -4.96 -4.91 14.14
C ARG A 201 -5.75 -3.76 14.72
N LYS A 202 -7.08 -3.82 14.73
CA LYS A 202 -7.92 -2.77 15.33
C LYS A 202 -7.68 -2.63 16.83
N MET A 203 -7.51 -3.73 17.56
CA MET A 203 -7.17 -3.70 18.98
C MET A 203 -5.86 -2.94 19.21
N LEU A 204 -4.79 -3.31 18.50
CA LEU A 204 -3.48 -2.67 18.62
C LEU A 204 -3.46 -1.21 18.10
N ASP A 205 -4.20 -0.92 17.03
CA ASP A 205 -4.30 0.43 16.46
C ASP A 205 -5.15 1.36 17.36
N SER A 206 -6.04 0.80 18.19
CA SER A 206 -6.84 1.54 19.16
C SER A 206 -6.10 1.82 20.47
N GLU A 207 -4.81 1.49 20.55
CA GLU A 207 -3.97 1.72 21.72
C GLU A 207 -3.64 3.21 21.91
N LEU A 208 -4.58 3.93 22.52
CA LEU A 208 -4.42 5.34 22.90
C LEU A 208 -3.38 5.55 24.02
N VAL A 209 -2.90 4.46 24.63
CA VAL A 209 -1.78 4.49 25.58
C VAL A 209 -0.49 4.93 24.89
N VAL A 210 -0.28 4.56 23.62
CA VAL A 210 0.87 5.05 22.83
C VAL A 210 0.77 6.56 22.68
N HIS A 211 -0.41 7.10 22.34
CA HIS A 211 -0.61 8.55 22.25
C HIS A 211 -0.33 9.28 23.57
N ILE A 212 -0.75 8.72 24.71
CA ILE A 212 -0.40 9.27 26.04
C ILE A 212 1.12 9.26 26.27
N SER A 213 1.80 8.23 25.79
CA SER A 213 3.25 8.09 25.91
C SER A 213 3.97 9.11 25.03
N ASP A 214 3.55 9.28 23.77
CA ASP A 214 4.07 10.28 22.84
C ASP A 214 3.90 11.71 23.40
N GLU A 215 2.75 12.03 23.99
CA GLU A 215 2.52 13.35 24.58
C GLU A 215 3.28 13.54 25.91
N SER A 216 3.61 12.46 26.61
CA SER A 216 4.50 12.49 27.77
C SER A 216 5.94 12.80 27.33
N ASP A 217 6.43 12.11 26.30
CA ASP A 217 7.76 12.34 25.72
C ASP A 217 7.88 13.78 25.21
N ARG A 218 6.84 14.29 24.53
CA ARG A 218 6.79 15.69 24.11
C ARG A 218 6.87 16.66 25.28
N PHE A 219 6.24 16.36 26.42
CA PHE A 219 6.36 17.16 27.63
C PHE A 219 7.78 17.12 28.18
N LEU A 220 8.40 15.93 28.25
CA LEU A 220 9.77 15.74 28.70
C LEU A 220 10.78 16.47 27.80
N ASP A 221 10.65 16.36 26.48
CA ASP A 221 11.46 17.06 25.49
C ASP A 221 11.44 18.57 25.71
N GLN A 222 10.28 19.12 26.06
CA GLN A 222 10.15 20.54 26.35
C GLN A 222 10.88 20.94 27.64
N LEU A 223 10.94 20.06 28.66
CA LEU A 223 11.72 20.31 29.87
C LEU A 223 13.23 20.16 29.61
N VAL A 224 13.63 19.13 28.84
CA VAL A 224 15.01 18.90 28.42
C VAL A 224 15.53 20.10 27.62
N SER A 225 14.76 20.60 26.66
CA SER A 225 15.12 21.78 25.89
C SER A 225 15.38 23.01 26.78
N ILE A 226 14.62 23.19 27.88
CA ILE A 226 14.86 24.28 28.83
C ILE A 226 16.13 24.04 29.64
N LEU A 227 16.39 22.80 30.06
CA LEU A 227 17.63 22.44 30.76
C LEU A 227 18.87 22.67 29.88
N GLU A 228 18.79 22.36 28.59
CA GLU A 228 19.85 22.61 27.63
C GLU A 228 20.07 24.11 27.40
N ASP A 229 18.99 24.88 27.24
CA ASP A 229 19.06 26.34 27.12
C ASP A 229 19.71 26.98 28.37
N LEU A 230 19.40 26.46 29.56
CA LEU A 230 20.01 26.87 30.83
C LEU A 230 21.50 26.49 30.92
N ARG A 231 21.84 25.24 30.57
CA ARG A 231 23.24 24.75 30.57
C ARG A 231 24.11 25.54 29.62
N ASP A 232 23.59 25.85 28.43
CA ASP A 232 24.32 26.53 27.36
C ASP A 232 24.29 28.07 27.50
N ASN A 233 23.70 28.61 28.58
CA ASN A 233 23.52 30.05 28.82
C ASN A 233 22.82 30.78 27.66
N LYS A 234 21.88 30.12 26.98
CA LYS A 234 21.12 30.67 25.85
C LYS A 234 19.97 31.57 26.28
N ILE A 235 19.56 31.51 27.55
CA ILE A 235 18.50 32.34 28.13
C ILE A 235 19.12 33.27 29.17
N GLY A 236 18.92 34.58 28.99
CA GLY A 236 19.25 35.56 30.03
C GLY A 236 18.33 35.41 31.24
N ILE A 237 18.89 35.41 32.45
CA ILE A 237 18.10 35.30 33.70
C ILE A 237 17.04 36.41 33.81
N PHE A 238 17.28 37.57 33.21
CA PHE A 238 16.36 38.72 33.21
C PHE A 238 15.52 38.86 31.93
N ASP A 239 15.60 37.92 31.00
CA ASP A 239 14.85 37.95 29.73
C ASP A 239 13.43 37.42 29.96
N ALA A 240 12.53 38.31 30.39
CA ALA A 240 11.15 37.96 30.73
C ALA A 240 10.39 37.35 29.54
N ASP A 241 10.60 37.86 28.32
CA ASP A 241 9.94 37.37 27.12
C ASP A 241 10.40 35.95 26.77
N ALA A 242 11.71 35.67 26.90
CA ALA A 242 12.25 34.33 26.73
C ALA A 242 11.62 33.35 27.73
N TRP A 243 11.54 33.74 29.01
CA TRP A 243 10.94 32.89 30.06
C TRP A 243 9.44 32.65 29.85
N ASP A 244 8.69 33.66 29.44
CA ASP A 244 7.26 33.53 29.13
C ASP A 244 7.03 32.62 27.91
N GLU A 245 7.91 32.65 26.90
CA GLU A 245 7.85 31.73 25.78
C GLU A 245 8.02 30.26 26.23
N ARG A 246 9.02 29.98 27.07
CA ARG A 246 9.27 28.62 27.60
C ARG A 246 8.09 28.14 28.45
N ARG A 247 7.59 29.01 29.34
CA ARG A 247 6.38 28.73 30.13
C ARG A 247 5.18 28.39 29.24
N ARG A 248 4.98 29.14 28.15
CA ARG A 248 3.91 28.88 27.18
C ARG A 248 4.06 27.54 26.48
N LYS A 249 5.28 27.12 26.12
CA LYS A 249 5.55 25.81 25.50
C LYS A 249 5.31 24.67 26.48
N VAL A 250 5.80 24.77 27.72
CA VAL A 250 5.53 23.79 28.79
C VAL A 250 4.04 23.64 29.03
N ARG A 251 3.31 24.76 29.12
CA ARG A 251 1.85 24.76 29.23
C ARG A 251 1.18 24.02 28.06
N SER A 252 1.59 24.33 26.83
CA SER A 252 1.02 23.70 25.64
C SER A 252 1.21 22.18 25.67
N ALA A 253 2.42 21.71 26.01
CA ALA A 253 2.71 20.29 26.12
C ALA A 253 1.89 19.62 27.24
N LEU A 254 1.75 20.29 28.39
CA LEU A 254 0.96 19.79 29.51
C LEU A 254 -0.54 19.69 29.18
N ILE A 255 -1.09 20.66 28.44
CA ILE A 255 -2.46 20.60 27.93
C ILE A 255 -2.63 19.40 27.00
N SER A 256 -1.68 19.16 26.09
CA SER A 256 -1.72 18.00 25.20
C SER A 256 -1.71 16.68 25.97
N PHE A 257 -0.76 16.50 26.90
CA PHE A 257 -0.67 15.29 27.71
C PHE A 257 -1.94 15.03 28.53
N THR A 258 -2.42 16.05 29.28
CA THR A 258 -3.63 15.89 30.10
C THR A 258 -4.89 15.70 29.24
N SER A 259 -4.92 16.23 28.02
CA SER A 259 -5.98 15.97 27.04
C SER A 259 -5.90 14.56 26.42
N ALA A 260 -4.71 14.00 26.27
CA ALA A 260 -4.54 12.60 25.85
C ALA A 260 -5.14 11.64 26.88
N LEU A 261 -4.96 11.90 28.18
CA LEU A 261 -5.61 11.12 29.26
C LEU A 261 -7.14 11.16 29.16
N GLN A 262 -7.72 12.36 28.98
CA GLN A 262 -9.18 12.49 28.83
C GLN A 262 -9.67 11.83 27.54
N SER A 263 -8.90 11.96 26.45
CA SER A 263 -9.24 11.38 25.15
C SER A 263 -9.23 9.86 25.20
N HIS A 264 -8.31 9.25 25.95
CA HIS A 264 -8.31 7.80 26.20
C HIS A 264 -9.64 7.34 26.78
N GLU A 265 -10.11 7.98 27.86
CA GLU A 265 -11.41 7.66 28.44
C GLU A 265 -12.57 7.84 27.45
N ASP A 266 -12.68 9.02 26.85
CA ASP A 266 -13.81 9.35 25.99
C ASP A 266 -13.89 8.46 24.74
N GLN A 267 -12.74 8.18 24.13
CA GLN A 267 -12.67 7.35 22.93
C GLN A 267 -12.85 5.86 23.25
N THR A 268 -12.33 5.36 24.38
CA THR A 268 -12.58 3.97 24.79
C THR A 268 -14.06 3.76 25.10
N VAL A 269 -14.70 4.68 25.84
CA VAL A 269 -16.15 4.60 26.10
C VAL A 269 -16.94 4.66 24.80
N ARG A 270 -16.51 5.48 23.83
CA ARG A 270 -17.13 5.53 22.51
C ARG A 270 -16.95 4.21 21.74
N ALA A 271 -15.74 3.64 21.73
CA ALA A 271 -15.46 2.37 21.07
C ALA A 271 -16.35 1.24 21.61
N VAL A 272 -16.52 1.16 22.94
CA VAL A 272 -17.42 0.18 23.57
C VAL A 272 -18.87 0.38 23.14
N ARG A 273 -19.33 1.64 23.05
CA ARG A 273 -20.70 1.96 22.58
C ARG A 273 -20.90 1.63 21.11
N ASP A 274 -19.88 1.82 20.28
CA ASP A 274 -19.95 1.51 18.86
C ASP A 274 -19.95 -0.01 18.62
N THR A 275 -19.22 -0.77 19.46
CA THR A 275 -19.15 -2.24 19.39
C THR A 275 -20.36 -2.94 20.01
N PHE A 276 -20.81 -2.51 21.19
CA PHE A 276 -21.82 -3.22 22.00
C PHE A 276 -23.15 -2.46 22.15
N ALA A 277 -23.30 -1.26 21.59
CA ALA A 277 -24.38 -0.31 21.88
C ALA A 277 -24.37 0.26 23.32
N ARG A 278 -25.29 1.19 23.58
CA ARG A 278 -25.41 1.89 24.88
C ARG A 278 -26.19 1.06 25.91
N LYS A 279 -25.93 1.34 27.19
CA LYS A 279 -26.55 0.75 28.39
C LYS A 279 -26.36 -0.76 28.49
N THR A 280 -25.22 -1.24 27.99
CA THR A 280 -24.84 -2.66 28.08
C THR A 280 -23.95 -2.93 29.29
N PRO A 281 -23.88 -4.20 29.76
CA PRO A 281 -22.95 -4.59 30.81
C PRO A 281 -21.48 -4.22 30.48
N GLN A 282 -21.10 -4.29 29.21
CA GLN A 282 -19.77 -3.93 28.72
C GLN A 282 -19.49 -2.43 28.88
N GLU A 283 -20.42 -1.56 28.47
CA GLU A 283 -20.30 -0.11 28.71
C GLU A 283 -20.17 0.17 30.20
N GLN A 284 -21.03 -0.45 31.02
CA GLN A 284 -21.00 -0.23 32.47
C GLN A 284 -19.70 -0.71 33.10
N ALA A 285 -19.14 -1.83 32.64
CA ALA A 285 -17.85 -2.35 33.11
C ALA A 285 -16.71 -1.38 32.78
N VAL A 286 -16.65 -0.85 31.55
CA VAL A 286 -15.64 0.15 31.17
C VAL A 286 -15.79 1.45 31.96
N LEU A 287 -17.01 1.96 32.14
CA LEU A 287 -17.25 3.14 32.97
C LEU A 287 -16.82 2.90 34.43
N THR A 288 -17.04 1.68 34.94
CA THR A 288 -16.62 1.30 36.29
C THR A 288 -15.11 1.31 36.40
N LEU A 289 -14.38 0.72 35.43
CA LEU A 289 -12.92 0.75 35.43
C LEU A 289 -12.33 2.17 35.46
N PHE A 290 -12.86 3.10 34.67
CA PHE A 290 -12.41 4.50 34.72
C PHE A 290 -12.80 5.21 36.01
N ASN A 291 -13.97 4.93 36.57
CA ASN A 291 -14.40 5.50 37.85
C ASN A 291 -13.54 4.99 39.02
N ASP A 292 -13.26 3.70 39.05
CA ASP A 292 -12.37 3.07 40.03
C ASP A 292 -10.96 3.64 39.88
N PHE A 293 -10.46 3.77 38.64
CA PHE A 293 -9.15 4.36 38.40
C PHE A 293 -9.04 5.81 38.87
N LYS A 294 -10.09 6.63 38.66
CA LYS A 294 -10.19 7.98 39.22
C LYS A 294 -10.26 7.97 40.75
N ALA A 295 -10.92 6.97 41.35
CA ALA A 295 -11.01 6.87 42.80
C ALA A 295 -9.66 6.49 43.41
N ASP A 296 -8.95 5.55 42.79
CA ASP A 296 -7.74 4.92 43.33
C ASP A 296 -6.46 5.70 43.05
N SER A 297 -6.33 6.31 41.86
CA SER A 297 -5.16 7.13 41.52
C SER A 297 -5.40 8.61 41.82
N PHE A 298 -4.64 9.14 42.77
CA PHE A 298 -4.57 10.57 43.03
C PHE A 298 -4.10 11.32 41.79
N GLU A 299 -3.03 10.82 41.17
CA GLU A 299 -2.31 11.47 40.08
C GLU A 299 -3.18 11.59 38.84
N TYR A 300 -3.79 10.49 38.39
CA TYR A 300 -4.64 10.45 37.20
C TYR A 300 -5.80 11.45 37.33
N ARG A 301 -6.50 11.39 38.47
CA ARG A 301 -7.63 12.25 38.77
C ARG A 301 -7.27 13.73 38.75
N TRP A 302 -6.17 14.10 39.41
CA TRP A 302 -5.77 15.49 39.51
C TRP A 302 -5.17 16.00 38.20
N LEU A 303 -4.51 15.16 37.41
CA LEU A 303 -4.08 15.50 36.04
C LEU A 303 -5.29 15.76 35.12
N LEU A 304 -6.35 14.95 35.19
CA LEU A 304 -7.60 15.22 34.47
C LEU A 304 -8.24 16.54 34.92
N LYS A 305 -8.25 16.84 36.21
CA LYS A 305 -8.77 18.13 36.68
C LYS A 305 -7.89 19.31 36.32
N MET A 306 -6.58 19.10 36.27
CA MET A 306 -5.64 20.10 35.81
C MET A 306 -5.89 20.47 34.35
N ARG A 307 -6.29 19.52 33.50
CA ARG A 307 -6.78 19.81 32.14
C ARG A 307 -7.92 20.82 32.14
N ASP A 308 -8.97 20.55 32.92
CA ASP A 308 -10.16 21.43 32.99
C ASP A 308 -9.76 22.85 33.42
N ALA A 309 -8.86 22.94 34.41
CA ALA A 309 -8.32 24.20 34.89
C ALA A 309 -7.52 24.95 33.81
N LEU A 310 -6.65 24.26 33.07
CA LEU A 310 -5.82 24.85 32.00
C LEU A 310 -6.64 25.29 30.78
N LEU A 311 -7.76 24.61 30.49
CA LEU A 311 -8.61 24.91 29.35
C LEU A 311 -9.70 25.95 29.65
N HIS A 312 -10.27 25.93 30.85
CA HIS A 312 -11.47 26.70 31.19
C HIS A 312 -11.30 27.67 32.35
N GLY A 313 -10.21 27.54 33.11
CA GLY A 313 -9.88 28.40 34.23
C GLY A 313 -8.73 29.35 33.89
N ASP A 314 -7.67 29.27 34.69
CA ASP A 314 -6.46 30.05 34.54
C ASP A 314 -5.44 29.21 33.76
N ILE A 315 -4.90 29.83 32.72
CA ILE A 315 -3.79 29.32 31.92
C ILE A 315 -2.53 29.02 32.77
N ASN A 316 -2.50 29.44 34.04
CA ASN A 316 -1.43 29.24 35.01
C ASN A 316 -1.82 28.34 36.19
N ALA A 317 -2.69 27.34 35.99
CA ALA A 317 -3.01 26.31 37.00
C ALA A 317 -1.80 25.44 37.45
N PHE A 318 -0.58 25.83 37.10
CA PHE A 318 0.68 25.20 37.45
C PHE A 318 1.73 26.24 37.85
N LYS A 319 2.65 25.82 38.71
CA LYS A 319 3.87 26.54 39.04
C LYS A 319 5.05 25.87 38.36
N TYR A 320 6.09 26.64 38.11
CA TYR A 320 7.33 26.17 37.54
C TYR A 320 8.47 26.77 38.35
N ASP A 321 9.51 25.97 38.56
CA ASP A 321 10.72 26.38 39.25
C ASP A 321 11.93 26.01 38.39
N PHE A 322 12.85 26.96 38.27
CA PHE A 322 14.07 26.83 37.49
C PHE A 322 15.24 27.14 38.39
N THR A 323 16.06 26.13 38.67
CA THR A 323 17.33 26.33 39.35
C THR A 323 18.42 26.33 38.28
N ALA A 324 19.09 27.48 38.09
CA ALA A 324 20.30 27.59 37.29
C ALA A 324 21.48 27.86 38.25
N SER A 325 22.48 26.98 38.25
CA SER A 325 23.65 27.11 39.13
C SER A 325 24.94 27.05 38.32
N LEU A 326 25.91 27.89 38.70
CA LEU A 326 27.26 27.87 38.13
C LEU A 326 28.08 26.65 38.60
N ASP A 327 27.81 26.15 39.80
CA ASP A 327 28.56 25.07 40.48
C ASP A 327 27.66 23.89 40.93
N GLY A 328 26.40 23.85 40.48
CA GLY A 328 25.40 22.84 40.89
C GLY A 328 24.53 22.35 39.73
N GLU A 329 23.66 21.38 39.99
CA GLU A 329 22.79 20.81 38.95
C GLU A 329 21.67 21.78 38.56
N ASN A 330 21.50 22.00 37.25
CA ASN A 330 20.35 22.73 36.73
C ASN A 330 19.10 21.86 36.87
N ALA A 331 18.01 22.44 37.37
CA ALA A 331 16.75 21.75 37.57
C ALA A 331 15.58 22.54 36.99
N VAL A 332 14.65 21.82 36.35
CA VAL A 332 13.38 22.34 35.87
C VAL A 332 12.28 21.50 36.54
N ASN A 333 11.46 22.14 37.37
CA ASN A 333 10.35 21.48 38.05
C ASN A 333 9.02 22.12 37.65
N VAL A 334 7.99 21.29 37.50
CA VAL A 334 6.61 21.71 37.21
C VAL A 334 5.71 21.15 38.29
N TYR A 335 4.94 22.01 38.94
CA TYR A 335 4.06 21.67 40.05
C TYR A 335 2.61 22.04 39.75
N MET A 336 1.65 21.23 40.20
CA MET A 336 0.24 21.60 40.17
C MET A 336 -0.04 22.60 41.29
N ASP A 337 -0.60 23.79 40.98
CA ASP A 337 -0.89 24.79 42.02
C ASP A 337 -2.04 24.32 42.90
N ARG A 338 -1.70 23.81 44.09
CA ARG A 338 -2.65 23.21 45.03
C ARG A 338 -3.74 24.20 45.45
N LYS A 339 -3.35 25.44 45.76
CA LYS A 339 -4.29 26.47 46.22
C LYS A 339 -5.28 26.80 45.09
N TYR A 340 -4.74 27.05 43.90
CA TYR A 340 -5.56 27.33 42.72
C TYR A 340 -6.53 26.17 42.42
N MET A 341 -6.05 24.93 42.41
CA MET A 341 -6.87 23.76 42.11
C MET A 341 -8.00 23.55 43.13
N LEU A 342 -7.73 23.82 44.41
CA LEU A 342 -8.74 23.77 45.46
C LEU A 342 -9.80 24.88 45.33
N ASP A 343 -9.42 26.06 44.87
CA ASP A 343 -10.35 27.15 44.60
C ASP A 343 -11.17 26.87 43.34
N PHE A 344 -10.54 26.42 42.26
CA PHE A 344 -11.18 26.07 40.98
C PHE A 344 -12.25 24.99 41.15
N THR A 345 -11.98 23.98 41.97
CA THR A 345 -12.91 22.85 42.18
C THR A 345 -13.89 23.07 43.35
N ARG A 346 -14.05 24.31 43.84
CA ARG A 346 -14.85 24.63 45.04
C ARG A 346 -16.33 24.23 44.91
N GLU A 347 -16.91 24.35 43.73
CA GLU A 347 -18.30 23.98 43.47
C GLU A 347 -18.49 22.46 43.30
N GLU A 348 -17.39 21.72 43.08
CA GLU A 348 -17.39 20.28 42.88
C GLU A 348 -17.21 19.47 44.18
N ARG A 349 -17.37 20.11 45.36
CA ARG A 349 -17.23 19.47 46.68
C ARG A 349 -18.09 18.21 46.88
N GLY A 350 -19.18 18.08 46.12
CA GLY A 350 -20.06 16.92 46.16
C GLY A 350 -19.65 15.74 45.28
N LYS A 351 -18.59 15.85 44.46
CA LYS A 351 -18.11 14.76 43.59
C LYS A 351 -17.25 13.78 44.39
N PRO A 352 -17.72 12.54 44.70
CA PRO A 352 -17.01 11.63 45.59
C PRO A 352 -15.64 11.22 45.06
N TRP A 353 -15.50 11.12 43.72
CA TRP A 353 -14.26 10.72 43.08
C TRP A 353 -13.16 11.78 43.22
N LEU A 354 -13.46 13.09 43.37
CA LEU A 354 -12.46 14.16 43.36
C LEU A 354 -11.50 14.13 44.58
N LYS A 355 -11.94 13.50 45.69
CA LYS A 355 -11.22 13.36 46.97
C LYS A 355 -10.39 14.59 47.37
N ARG A 356 -11.04 15.76 47.41
CA ARG A 356 -10.39 17.05 47.70
C ARG A 356 -9.57 17.07 48.98
N ASN A 357 -10.04 16.37 50.02
CA ASN A 357 -9.36 16.30 51.32
C ASN A 357 -7.92 15.76 51.21
N GLU A 358 -7.65 14.86 50.25
CA GLU A 358 -6.29 14.34 50.01
C GLU A 358 -5.35 15.46 49.54
N LEU A 359 -5.81 16.33 48.63
CA LEU A 359 -5.05 17.49 48.17
C LEU A 359 -4.94 18.57 49.26
N GLU A 360 -5.99 18.78 50.07
CA GLU A 360 -5.96 19.74 51.18
C GLU A 360 -4.94 19.36 52.25
N ALA A 361 -4.76 18.05 52.50
CA ALA A 361 -3.82 17.52 53.50
C ALA A 361 -2.34 17.60 53.07
N MET A 362 -2.03 17.81 51.78
CA MET A 362 -0.65 17.92 51.31
C MET A 362 0.03 19.20 51.79
N THR A 363 1.29 19.09 52.21
CA THR A 363 2.11 20.21 52.69
C THR A 363 2.82 20.98 51.58
N SER A 364 2.96 20.38 50.40
CA SER A 364 3.60 20.97 49.22
C SER A 364 2.75 20.80 47.96
N ASP A 365 3.06 21.57 46.93
CA ASP A 365 2.44 21.42 45.61
C ASP A 365 2.90 20.09 44.96
N PRO A 366 1.99 19.29 44.37
CA PRO A 366 2.36 18.03 43.72
C PRO A 366 3.23 18.25 42.48
N SER A 367 4.29 17.45 42.33
CA SER A 367 5.15 17.44 41.14
C SER A 367 4.42 16.78 39.97
N VAL A 368 4.21 17.53 38.89
CA VAL A 368 3.54 17.02 37.68
C VAL A 368 4.34 15.90 37.05
N LEU A 369 5.67 16.00 37.04
CA LEU A 369 6.54 14.97 36.50
C LEU A 369 6.39 13.64 37.26
N ASP A 370 6.33 13.70 38.59
CA ASP A 370 6.15 12.50 39.42
C ASP A 370 4.75 11.92 39.24
N MET A 371 3.74 12.78 39.09
CA MET A 371 2.37 12.36 38.78
C MET A 371 2.32 11.61 37.44
N ILE A 372 2.95 12.12 36.39
CA ILE A 372 3.01 11.47 35.07
C ILE A 372 3.69 10.10 35.17
N LYS A 373 4.87 10.04 35.81
CA LYS A 373 5.63 8.79 36.01
C LYS A 373 4.84 7.74 36.79
N ALA A 374 4.04 8.17 37.77
CA ALA A 374 3.20 7.27 38.55
C ALA A 374 1.99 6.74 37.77
N VAL A 375 1.41 7.54 36.86
CA VAL A 375 0.23 7.17 36.07
C VAL A 375 0.57 6.22 34.92
N GLN A 376 1.68 6.46 34.20
CA GLN A 376 2.05 5.68 33.02
C GLN A 376 1.96 4.14 33.19
N PRO A 377 2.58 3.50 34.21
CA PRO A 377 2.48 2.05 34.38
C PRO A 377 1.06 1.57 34.73
N GLN A 378 0.25 2.44 35.34
CA GLN A 378 -1.15 2.11 35.66
C GLN A 378 -2.03 2.15 34.41
N MET A 379 -1.72 3.02 33.43
CA MET A 379 -2.43 3.07 32.14
C MET A 379 -2.31 1.76 31.37
N GLY A 380 -1.13 1.13 31.35
CA GLY A 380 -0.96 -0.18 30.71
C GLY A 380 -1.85 -1.26 31.34
N ARG A 381 -1.93 -1.29 32.68
CA ARG A 381 -2.81 -2.22 33.41
C ARG A 381 -4.30 -1.93 33.18
N LEU A 382 -4.66 -0.65 33.09
CA LEU A 382 -6.03 -0.25 32.77
C LEU A 382 -6.39 -0.67 31.34
N GLN A 383 -5.50 -0.43 30.38
CA GLN A 383 -5.67 -0.80 28.98
C GLN A 383 -5.88 -2.30 28.81
N GLU A 384 -5.07 -3.14 29.48
CA GLU A 384 -5.25 -4.59 29.46
C GLU A 384 -6.67 -5.00 29.92
N LYS A 385 -7.19 -4.39 31.00
CA LYS A 385 -8.56 -4.64 31.47
C LYS A 385 -9.63 -4.16 30.49
N LEU A 386 -9.38 -3.05 29.79
CA LEU A 386 -10.29 -2.51 28.77
C LEU A 386 -10.31 -3.40 27.53
N ASP A 387 -9.15 -3.88 27.08
CA ASP A 387 -9.01 -4.77 25.93
C ASP A 387 -9.66 -6.12 26.18
N ARG A 388 -9.59 -6.66 27.42
CA ARG A 388 -10.35 -7.86 27.82
C ARG A 388 -11.86 -7.71 27.62
N ILE A 389 -12.40 -6.50 27.80
CA ILE A 389 -13.83 -6.23 27.62
C ILE A 389 -14.17 -6.01 26.14
N LEU A 390 -13.32 -5.26 25.42
CA LEU A 390 -13.53 -4.90 24.02
C LEU A 390 -13.24 -6.05 23.04
N TYR A 391 -12.27 -6.88 23.38
CA TYR A 391 -11.73 -7.95 22.53
C TYR A 391 -11.62 -9.27 23.33
N PRO A 392 -12.75 -9.82 23.80
CA PRO A 392 -12.74 -11.05 24.60
C PRO A 392 -12.15 -12.24 23.83
N ASP A 393 -12.30 -12.27 22.51
CA ASP A 393 -11.85 -13.35 21.63
C ASP A 393 -10.41 -13.17 21.12
N ALA A 394 -9.65 -12.18 21.61
CA ALA A 394 -8.29 -11.87 21.13
C ALA A 394 -7.34 -13.09 21.17
N GLY A 395 -7.50 -13.99 22.15
CA GLY A 395 -6.71 -15.23 22.23
C GLY A 395 -7.03 -16.20 21.09
N ALA A 396 -8.30 -16.34 20.71
CA ALA A 396 -8.73 -17.16 19.59
C ALA A 396 -8.33 -16.55 18.23
N ASP A 397 -8.38 -15.22 18.12
CA ASP A 397 -7.90 -14.50 16.95
C ASP A 397 -6.38 -14.66 16.80
N ALA A 398 -5.61 -14.53 17.90
CA ALA A 398 -4.16 -14.76 17.90
C ALA A 398 -3.81 -16.20 17.52
N ALA A 399 -4.54 -17.19 18.05
CA ALA A 399 -4.37 -18.60 17.66
C ALA A 399 -4.65 -18.82 16.16
N THR A 400 -5.67 -18.17 15.61
CA THR A 400 -6.00 -18.23 14.18
C THR A 400 -4.90 -17.61 13.31
N VAL A 401 -4.33 -16.48 13.72
CA VAL A 401 -3.20 -15.86 13.01
C VAL A 401 -1.93 -16.71 13.15
N ARG A 402 -1.68 -17.33 14.31
CA ARG A 402 -0.55 -18.28 14.47
C ARG A 402 -0.68 -19.50 13.57
N GLU A 403 -1.89 -20.05 13.44
CA GLU A 403 -2.14 -21.16 12.50
C GLU A 403 -1.81 -20.75 11.06
N PHE A 404 -2.17 -19.53 10.65
CA PHE A 404 -1.77 -18.96 9.36
C PHE A 404 -0.26 -18.81 9.24
N LEU A 405 0.41 -18.28 10.26
CA LEU A 405 1.86 -18.12 10.28
C LEU A 405 2.61 -19.45 10.19
N ALA A 406 2.07 -20.52 10.78
CA ALA A 406 2.63 -21.87 10.70
C ALA A 406 2.59 -22.48 9.29
N ARG A 407 1.87 -21.86 8.34
CA ARG A 407 1.91 -22.25 6.92
C ARG A 407 3.20 -21.80 6.23
N TYR A 408 3.91 -20.82 6.80
CA TYR A 408 5.17 -20.30 6.24
C TYR A 408 6.35 -21.21 6.63
N PRO A 409 7.35 -21.38 5.75
CA PRO A 409 8.54 -22.15 6.11
C PRO A 409 9.30 -21.50 7.27
N ASP A 410 9.94 -22.32 8.11
CA ASP A 410 10.69 -21.83 9.26
C ASP A 410 11.87 -20.92 8.87
N GLY A 411 12.06 -19.84 9.62
CA GLY A 411 13.22 -18.95 9.48
C GLY A 411 13.20 -18.01 8.26
N VAL A 412 12.14 -18.03 7.44
CA VAL A 412 12.04 -17.14 6.27
C VAL A 412 11.81 -15.68 6.69
N GLN A 413 12.59 -14.79 6.08
CA GLN A 413 12.47 -13.34 6.24
C GLN A 413 11.70 -12.78 5.05
N GLY A 414 10.83 -11.81 5.31
CA GLY A 414 10.07 -11.16 4.25
C GLY A 414 8.74 -10.61 4.75
N GLN A 415 8.07 -9.87 3.86
CA GLN A 415 6.75 -9.34 4.11
C GLN A 415 5.70 -10.43 3.83
N ARG A 416 4.86 -10.73 4.82
CA ARG A 416 3.75 -11.67 4.68
C ARG A 416 2.51 -10.94 4.18
N ALA A 417 1.74 -11.56 3.31
CA ALA A 417 0.51 -10.99 2.75
C ALA A 417 -0.56 -12.05 2.47
N LEU A 418 -1.82 -11.63 2.45
CA LEU A 418 -2.94 -12.43 1.96
C LEU A 418 -3.30 -12.02 0.53
N GLN A 419 -3.41 -12.99 -0.37
CA GLN A 419 -3.91 -12.83 -1.74
C GLN A 419 -5.44 -12.86 -1.75
N SER A 420 -6.08 -11.95 -2.48
CA SER A 420 -7.55 -11.85 -2.56
C SER A 420 -8.05 -11.64 -4.01
N GLY A 421 -7.47 -12.36 -4.96
CA GLY A 421 -7.81 -12.27 -6.38
C GLY A 421 -6.79 -12.96 -7.28
N PRO A 422 -7.15 -13.22 -8.54
CA PRO A 422 -6.25 -13.85 -9.50
C PRO A 422 -5.00 -13.01 -9.74
N GLY A 423 -3.92 -13.68 -10.14
CA GLY A 423 -2.66 -13.05 -10.54
C GLY A 423 -1.54 -14.08 -10.65
N PHE A 424 -0.30 -13.58 -10.72
CA PHE A 424 0.89 -14.36 -11.10
C PHE A 424 0.80 -14.94 -12.53
N THR A 425 0.00 -14.31 -13.39
CA THR A 425 -0.06 -14.65 -14.82
C THR A 425 0.71 -13.62 -15.62
N ARG A 426 1.02 -13.94 -16.88
CA ARG A 426 1.72 -13.01 -17.78
C ARG A 426 0.96 -11.69 -17.95
N ARG A 427 -0.38 -11.74 -17.98
CA ARG A 427 -1.28 -10.59 -18.15
C ARG A 427 -1.56 -9.88 -16.82
N ASN A 428 -1.50 -10.60 -15.70
CA ASN A 428 -1.73 -10.06 -14.37
C ASN A 428 -0.62 -10.52 -13.40
N MET A 429 0.52 -9.83 -13.46
CA MET A 429 1.74 -10.23 -12.75
C MET A 429 1.64 -10.12 -11.23
N CYS A 430 0.83 -9.19 -10.72
CA CYS A 430 0.68 -8.97 -9.29
C CYS A 430 -0.80 -9.08 -8.90
N PRO A 431 -1.21 -10.14 -8.17
CA PRO A 431 -2.58 -10.22 -7.69
C PRO A 431 -2.86 -9.09 -6.68
N LYS A 432 -4.13 -8.96 -6.31
CA LYS A 432 -4.52 -8.11 -5.18
C LYS A 432 -3.98 -8.70 -3.89
N LEU A 433 -3.14 -7.94 -3.19
CA LEU A 433 -2.47 -8.37 -1.95
C LEU A 433 -2.86 -7.47 -0.77
N SER A 434 -2.95 -8.06 0.40
CA SER A 434 -3.13 -7.37 1.69
C SER A 434 -1.94 -7.68 2.59
N PRO A 435 -0.95 -6.76 2.70
CA PRO A 435 0.23 -6.98 3.53
C PRO A 435 -0.16 -7.00 5.01
N LEU A 436 0.51 -7.87 5.77
CA LEU A 436 0.29 -8.06 7.20
C LEU A 436 1.38 -7.34 8.01
N ALA A 437 0.97 -6.47 8.93
CA ALA A 437 1.88 -5.63 9.70
C ALA A 437 2.70 -6.48 10.70
N PRO A 438 4.04 -6.37 10.71
CA PRO A 438 4.90 -7.17 11.58
C PRO A 438 4.54 -7.11 13.07
N ARG A 439 4.10 -5.95 13.56
CA ARG A 439 3.67 -5.77 14.97
C ARG A 439 2.49 -6.66 15.36
N VAL A 440 1.52 -6.83 14.46
CA VAL A 440 0.33 -7.65 14.70
C VAL A 440 0.71 -9.13 14.70
N LEU A 441 1.61 -9.52 13.80
CA LEU A 441 2.12 -10.88 13.72
C LEU A 441 2.95 -11.25 14.96
N ALA A 442 3.81 -10.34 15.43
CA ALA A 442 4.58 -10.53 16.67
C ALA A 442 3.68 -10.61 17.92
N PHE A 443 2.63 -9.78 17.98
CA PHE A 443 1.62 -9.89 19.03
C PHE A 443 0.92 -11.24 18.98
N ALA A 444 0.42 -11.66 17.82
CA ALA A 444 -0.26 -12.95 17.67
C ALA A 444 0.63 -14.14 18.06
N ASP A 445 1.93 -14.09 17.74
CA ASP A 445 2.88 -15.14 18.09
C ASP A 445 3.11 -15.26 19.61
N SER A 446 3.20 -14.13 20.30
CA SER A 446 3.46 -14.07 21.75
C SER A 446 2.22 -14.20 22.64
N PHE A 447 1.05 -13.78 22.16
CA PHE A 447 -0.17 -13.68 22.97
C PHE A 447 -0.96 -14.99 23.03
N GLN A 448 -1.00 -15.64 24.20
CA GLN A 448 -1.72 -16.92 24.39
C GLN A 448 -3.19 -16.75 24.76
N GLY A 449 -3.61 -15.54 25.15
CA GLY A 449 -4.92 -15.24 25.67
C GLY A 449 -4.82 -14.38 26.92
N TRP A 450 -5.97 -13.92 27.41
CA TRP A 450 -6.06 -13.20 28.67
C TRP A 450 -5.79 -14.18 29.82
N GLU A 451 -4.74 -13.97 30.60
CA GLU A 451 -4.52 -14.75 31.83
C GLU A 451 -5.58 -14.39 32.86
N ASP A 452 -6.20 -15.39 33.50
CA ASP A 452 -7.29 -15.22 34.48
C ASP A 452 -6.90 -14.39 35.71
#